data_AF-A0A0G0QNN9-F1
#
_entry.id   AF-A0A0G0QNN9-F1
#
_cell.length_a   1.000
_cell.length_b   1.000
_cell.length_c   1.000
_cell.angle_alpha   90.00
_cell.angle_beta   90.00
_cell.angle_gamma   90.00
#
_symmetry.space_group_name_H-M   'P 1'
#
loop_
_entity.id
_entity.type
_entity.pdbx_description
1 polymer ?
#
loop_
_entity_poly.entity_id
_entity_poly.type
_entity_poly.pdbx_seq_one_letter_code
_entity_poly.pdbx_strand_id
1 'polypeptide(L)'
;MDINQVRKLNANLSKNYTTHMTMLIKVLLASKGDVVECGGGVFSTPLLHWMCKFMDRELITYENDPAYFAFEHTFQSRQHRIRFVDDWDKIKIPDQVSVVFIDHHPPERRMVETLRFKDVADYIVIHDTERPSRKYNLPEVFAQFKYRYDWKECRPWTSVLSQRFDVEKFLK
;
A
#
# COMPACT_ATOMS: atom_id res chain seq x y z
N MET A 1 8.23 14.64 -13.50
CA MET A 1 9.10 13.57 -12.93
C MET A 1 10.50 13.81 -13.46
N ASP A 2 11.47 14.11 -12.60
CA ASP A 2 12.87 14.26 -13.00
C ASP A 2 13.52 12.88 -13.14
N ILE A 3 13.85 12.49 -14.38
CA ILE A 3 14.44 11.19 -14.68
C ILE A 3 15.79 10.98 -13.99
N ASN A 4 16.47 12.07 -13.60
CA ASN A 4 17.75 12.00 -12.89
C ASN A 4 17.58 11.57 -11.43
N GLN A 5 16.42 11.81 -10.81
CA GLN A 5 16.16 11.30 -9.46
C GLN A 5 15.89 9.80 -9.47
N VAL A 6 15.14 9.30 -10.45
CA VAL A 6 14.88 7.85 -10.60
C VAL A 6 16.20 7.08 -10.78
N ARG A 7 17.14 7.65 -11.56
CA ARG A 7 18.49 7.08 -11.74
C ARG A 7 19.32 7.02 -10.45
N LYS A 8 19.07 7.91 -9.48
CA LYS A 8 19.78 7.93 -8.19
C LYS A 8 19.25 6.91 -7.18
N LEU A 9 18.02 6.43 -7.34
CA LEU A 9 17.39 5.48 -6.42
C LEU A 9 18.01 4.08 -6.45
N ASN A 10 18.80 3.74 -7.49
CA ASN A 10 19.18 2.35 -7.78
C ASN A 10 17.97 1.39 -7.71
N ALA A 11 16.78 1.90 -8.07
CA ALA A 11 15.53 1.17 -7.94
C ALA A 11 15.53 -0.07 -8.84
N ASN A 12 15.03 -1.18 -8.32
CA ASN A 12 14.83 -2.38 -9.12
C ASN A 12 13.58 -2.22 -10.00
N LEU A 13 13.78 -2.10 -11.32
CA LEU A 13 12.70 -1.90 -12.28
C LEU A 13 12.12 -3.22 -12.82
N SER A 14 12.33 -4.33 -12.12
CA SER A 14 11.76 -5.62 -12.49
C SER A 14 10.23 -5.58 -12.42
N LYS A 15 9.58 -6.31 -13.35
CA LYS A 15 8.13 -6.52 -13.40
C LYS A 15 7.53 -6.95 -12.06
N ASN A 16 8.29 -7.68 -11.24
CA ASN A 16 7.79 -8.19 -9.97
C ASN A 16 7.34 -7.08 -9.01
N TYR A 17 7.89 -5.87 -9.13
CA TYR A 17 7.54 -4.72 -8.31
C TYR A 17 6.23 -4.02 -8.74
N THR A 18 5.58 -4.49 -9.82
CA THR A 18 4.38 -3.83 -10.37
C THR A 18 3.14 -4.72 -10.30
N THR A 19 3.24 -5.93 -9.75
CA THR A 19 2.14 -6.91 -9.84
C THR A 19 0.91 -6.49 -9.04
N HIS A 20 1.09 -5.80 -7.91
CA HIS A 20 -0.02 -5.27 -7.11
C HIS A 20 -0.91 -4.25 -7.83
N MET A 21 -0.42 -3.59 -8.89
CA MET A 21 -1.11 -2.47 -9.53
C MET A 21 -2.55 -2.82 -9.95
N THR A 22 -2.77 -4.01 -10.50
CA THR A 22 -4.11 -4.42 -10.96
C THR A 22 -5.11 -4.46 -9.81
N MET A 23 -4.73 -5.04 -8.67
CA MET A 23 -5.60 -5.13 -7.51
C MET A 23 -5.76 -3.77 -6.82
N LEU A 24 -4.69 -2.99 -6.73
CA LEU A 24 -4.71 -1.64 -6.17
C LEU A 24 -5.68 -0.74 -6.95
N ILE A 25 -5.62 -0.75 -8.29
CA ILE A 25 -6.54 0.00 -9.16
C ILE A 25 -7.99 -0.45 -8.95
N LYS A 26 -8.26 -1.76 -8.97
CA LYS A 26 -9.63 -2.29 -8.76
C LYS A 26 -10.22 -1.81 -7.42
N VAL A 27 -9.43 -1.89 -6.34
CA VAL A 27 -9.87 -1.45 -5.01
C VAL A 27 -10.04 0.06 -4.93
N LEU A 28 -9.16 0.85 -5.55
CA LEU A 28 -9.35 2.30 -5.61
C LEU A 28 -10.65 2.68 -6.31
N LEU A 29 -10.96 2.07 -7.46
CA LEU A 29 -12.18 2.34 -8.22
C LEU A 29 -13.46 1.90 -7.49
N ALA A 30 -13.38 0.86 -6.65
CA ALA A 30 -14.51 0.37 -5.86
C ALA A 30 -14.71 1.11 -4.51
N SER A 31 -13.77 1.99 -4.13
CA SER A 31 -13.76 2.67 -2.83
C SER A 31 -13.98 4.17 -2.95
N LYS A 32 -14.32 4.81 -1.83
CA LYS A 32 -14.56 6.26 -1.73
C LYS A 32 -13.98 6.74 -0.41
N GLY A 33 -13.06 7.71 -0.46
CA GLY A 33 -12.42 8.30 0.74
C GLY A 33 -10.91 8.16 0.73
N ASP A 34 -10.24 8.63 1.75
CA ASP A 34 -8.78 8.83 1.70
C ASP A 34 -7.97 7.54 1.60
N VAL A 35 -6.71 7.69 1.19
CA VAL A 35 -5.78 6.60 0.92
C VAL A 35 -4.52 6.76 1.77
N VAL A 36 -4.01 5.64 2.28
CA VAL A 36 -2.70 5.55 2.91
C VAL A 36 -1.83 4.58 2.11
N GLU A 37 -0.59 4.97 1.84
CA GLU A 37 0.47 4.12 1.31
C GLU A 37 1.53 3.92 2.41
N CYS A 38 1.80 2.66 2.75
CA CYS A 38 2.91 2.27 3.62
C CYS A 38 3.99 1.64 2.75
N GLY A 39 5.05 2.40 2.50
CA GLY A 39 6.11 2.04 1.56
C GLY A 39 5.81 2.62 0.19
N GLY A 40 6.49 3.71 -0.15
CA GLY A 40 6.36 4.32 -1.45
C GLY A 40 7.38 3.75 -2.44
N GLY A 41 7.26 4.16 -3.70
CA GLY A 41 8.14 3.66 -4.73
C GLY A 41 7.91 4.27 -6.10
N VAL A 42 8.80 3.92 -7.04
CA VAL A 42 8.76 4.40 -8.43
C VAL A 42 7.52 3.95 -9.22
N PHE A 43 6.71 3.06 -8.63
CA PHE A 43 5.57 2.40 -9.25
C PHE A 43 4.24 2.79 -8.60
N SER A 44 4.04 2.43 -7.32
CA SER A 44 2.79 2.68 -6.61
C SER A 44 2.57 4.17 -6.32
N THR A 45 3.59 4.91 -5.88
CA THR A 45 3.43 6.32 -5.50
C THR A 45 2.99 7.21 -6.67
N PRO A 46 3.58 7.14 -7.88
CA PRO A 46 3.06 7.88 -9.02
C PRO A 46 1.62 7.49 -9.38
N LEU A 47 1.29 6.18 -9.34
CA LEU A 47 -0.06 5.69 -9.62
C LEU A 47 -1.07 6.26 -8.62
N LEU A 48 -0.80 6.12 -7.33
CA LEU A 48 -1.65 6.59 -6.24
C LEU A 48 -1.79 8.11 -6.26
N HIS A 49 -0.70 8.84 -6.49
CA HIS A 49 -0.74 10.30 -6.59
C HIS A 49 -1.74 10.77 -7.64
N TRP A 50 -1.63 10.25 -8.87
CA TRP A 50 -2.50 10.68 -9.96
C TRP A 50 -3.93 10.18 -9.81
N MET A 51 -4.14 8.94 -9.33
CA MET A 51 -5.47 8.43 -9.07
C MET A 51 -6.18 9.21 -7.96
N CYS A 52 -5.53 9.45 -6.81
CA CYS A 52 -6.14 10.19 -5.72
C CYS A 52 -6.43 11.64 -6.13
N LYS A 53 -5.54 12.28 -6.88
CA LYS A 53 -5.78 13.62 -7.43
C LYS A 53 -6.99 13.65 -8.36
N PHE A 54 -7.11 12.68 -9.26
CA PHE A 54 -8.24 12.61 -10.20
C PHE A 54 -9.57 12.29 -9.50
N MET A 55 -9.53 11.49 -8.44
CA MET A 55 -10.70 11.07 -7.67
C MET A 55 -11.05 12.03 -6.52
N ASP A 56 -10.32 13.14 -6.38
CA ASP A 56 -10.44 14.11 -5.28
C ASP A 56 -10.36 13.47 -3.87
N ARG A 57 -9.30 12.67 -3.66
CA ARG A 57 -9.01 11.96 -2.40
C ARG A 57 -7.70 12.47 -1.80
N GLU A 58 -7.62 12.55 -0.48
CA GLU A 58 -6.33 12.78 0.17
C GLU A 58 -5.51 11.47 0.19
N LEU A 59 -4.19 11.62 0.02
CA LEU A 59 -3.21 10.53 0.06
C LEU A 59 -2.13 10.85 1.09
N ILE A 60 -1.80 9.87 1.93
CA ILE A 60 -0.64 9.93 2.82
C ILE A 60 0.29 8.78 2.48
N THR A 61 1.54 9.08 2.09
CA THR A 61 2.59 8.07 1.89
C THR A 61 3.58 8.13 3.06
N TYR A 62 3.83 6.97 3.65
CA TYR A 62 4.83 6.75 4.70
C TYR A 62 6.02 6.00 4.12
N GLU A 63 7.22 6.55 4.29
CA GLU A 63 8.46 5.96 3.76
C GLU A 63 9.62 6.09 4.74
N ASN A 64 10.44 5.05 4.87
CA ASN A 64 11.52 4.97 5.85
C ASN A 64 12.93 4.94 5.22
N ASP A 65 13.03 4.72 3.91
CA ASP A 65 14.27 4.87 3.16
C ASP A 65 14.46 6.33 2.71
N PRO A 66 15.58 6.99 3.09
CA PRO A 66 15.81 8.39 2.76
C PRO A 66 15.85 8.70 1.26
N ALA A 67 16.32 7.76 0.43
CA ALA A 67 16.42 7.97 -1.02
C ALA A 67 15.03 7.91 -1.66
N TYR A 68 14.24 6.90 -1.29
CA TYR A 68 12.84 6.79 -1.72
C TYR A 68 11.99 7.96 -1.24
N PHE A 69 12.12 8.34 0.03
CA PHE A 69 11.46 9.53 0.57
C PHE A 69 11.79 10.80 -0.24
N ALA A 70 13.06 11.02 -0.59
CA ALA A 70 13.47 12.19 -1.38
C ALA A 70 12.82 12.20 -2.79
N PHE A 71 12.68 11.03 -3.42
CA PHE A 71 11.98 10.89 -4.70
C PHE A 71 10.48 11.15 -4.55
N GLU A 72 9.84 10.51 -3.59
CA GLU A 72 8.40 10.60 -3.35
C GLU A 72 7.98 12.01 -2.95
N HIS A 73 8.83 12.73 -2.22
CA HIS A 73 8.62 14.13 -1.85
C HIS A 73 8.44 15.05 -3.07
N THR A 74 8.84 14.63 -4.28
CA THR A 74 8.51 15.39 -5.51
C THR A 74 7.03 15.32 -5.91
N PHE A 75 6.28 14.36 -5.37
CA PHE A 75 4.82 14.24 -5.52
C PHE A 75 4.05 14.93 -4.38
N GLN A 76 4.74 15.54 -3.42
CA GLN A 76 4.12 16.31 -2.34
C GLN A 76 3.22 17.41 -2.92
N SER A 77 1.99 17.47 -2.44
CA SER A 77 1.02 18.50 -2.82
C SER A 77 0.02 18.74 -1.69
N ARG A 78 -0.99 19.60 -1.93
CA ARG A 78 -2.06 19.81 -0.94
C ARG A 78 -2.80 18.51 -0.59
N GLN A 79 -3.04 17.67 -1.60
CA GLN A 79 -3.80 16.41 -1.49
C GLN A 79 -2.91 15.18 -1.28
N HIS A 80 -1.59 15.32 -1.36
CA HIS A 80 -0.65 14.20 -1.23
C HIS A 80 0.45 14.57 -0.24
N ARG A 81 0.45 13.93 0.92
CA ARG A 81 1.41 14.18 2.01
C ARG A 81 2.39 13.02 2.13
N ILE A 82 3.67 13.30 1.95
CA ILE A 82 4.76 12.35 2.14
C ILE A 82 5.33 12.54 3.55
N ARG A 83 5.50 11.45 4.30
CA ARG A 83 5.99 11.46 5.67
C ARG A 83 7.15 10.48 5.81
N PHE A 84 8.31 11.02 6.19
CA PHE A 84 9.44 10.19 6.57
C PHE A 84 9.14 9.47 7.89
N VAL A 85 9.49 8.20 7.98
CA VAL A 85 9.26 7.32 9.13
C VAL A 85 10.58 6.75 9.60
N ASP A 86 11.04 7.18 10.76
CA ASP A 86 12.17 6.57 11.46
C ASP A 86 11.74 5.35 12.31
N ASP A 87 10.47 5.35 12.73
CA ASP A 87 9.87 4.33 13.58
C ASP A 87 8.42 4.06 13.15
N TRP A 88 8.20 2.88 12.55
CA TRP A 88 6.89 2.45 12.10
C TRP A 88 5.84 2.43 13.22
N ASP A 89 6.22 2.14 14.47
CA ASP A 89 5.27 2.09 15.59
C ASP A 89 4.69 3.47 15.94
N LYS A 90 5.33 4.56 15.49
CA LYS A 90 4.91 5.94 15.75
C LYS A 90 4.12 6.60 14.62
N ILE A 91 3.89 5.91 13.49
CA ILE A 91 3.10 6.53 12.40
C ILE A 91 1.70 6.90 12.88
N LYS A 92 1.19 8.05 12.40
CA LYS A 92 -0.15 8.52 12.74
C LYS A 92 -1.19 7.79 11.88
N ILE A 93 -1.95 6.91 12.52
CA ILE A 93 -3.08 6.22 11.88
C ILE A 93 -4.30 7.16 11.86
N PRO A 94 -4.94 7.41 10.70
CA PRO A 94 -6.20 8.12 10.64
C PRO A 94 -7.33 7.35 11.34
N ASP A 95 -8.32 8.07 11.88
CA ASP A 95 -9.48 7.44 12.56
C ASP A 95 -10.31 6.57 11.59
N GLN A 96 -10.33 6.94 10.30
CA GLN A 96 -10.93 6.17 9.23
C GLN A 96 -10.17 6.43 7.93
N VAL A 97 -9.96 5.39 7.13
CA VAL A 97 -9.33 5.45 5.81
C VAL A 97 -10.03 4.47 4.87
N SER A 98 -10.13 4.80 3.59
CA SER A 98 -10.82 3.92 2.65
C SER A 98 -9.89 2.82 2.13
N VAL A 99 -8.68 3.17 1.70
CA VAL A 99 -7.72 2.18 1.19
C VAL A 99 -6.37 2.34 1.88
N VAL A 100 -5.80 1.24 2.34
CA VAL A 100 -4.42 1.16 2.80
C VAL A 100 -3.66 0.23 1.87
N PHE A 101 -2.58 0.71 1.27
CA PHE A 101 -1.63 -0.11 0.51
C PHE A 101 -0.39 -0.39 1.36
N ILE A 102 0.02 -1.65 1.45
CA ILE A 102 1.14 -2.11 2.30
C ILE A 102 2.18 -2.81 1.42
N ASP A 103 3.34 -2.14 1.24
CA ASP A 103 4.52 -2.68 0.54
C ASP A 103 5.86 -2.19 1.14
N HIS A 104 5.85 -1.63 2.35
CA HIS A 104 7.07 -1.06 2.95
C HIS A 104 8.16 -2.09 3.30
N HIS A 105 9.36 -1.56 3.50
CA HIS A 105 10.48 -2.22 4.17
C HIS A 105 10.47 -1.86 5.68
N PRO A 106 10.89 -2.77 6.58
CA PRO A 106 11.24 -4.16 6.32
C PRO A 106 9.99 -5.05 6.15
N PRO A 107 10.01 -6.03 5.22
CA PRO A 107 8.81 -6.77 4.82
C PRO A 107 8.18 -7.60 5.95
N GLU A 108 8.97 -8.01 6.95
CA GLU A 108 8.44 -8.71 8.13
C GLU A 108 7.45 -7.86 8.94
N ARG A 109 7.47 -6.53 8.80
CA ARG A 109 6.57 -5.67 9.57
C ARG A 109 5.21 -5.49 8.91
N ARG A 110 5.06 -5.74 7.60
CA ARG A 110 3.82 -5.51 6.84
C ARG A 110 2.54 -6.06 7.51
N MET A 111 2.64 -7.19 8.22
CA MET A 111 1.52 -7.76 8.97
C MET A 111 1.14 -7.00 10.25
N VAL A 112 2.11 -6.37 10.90
CA VAL A 112 1.89 -5.44 12.02
C VAL A 112 1.07 -4.26 11.54
N GLU A 113 1.49 -3.61 10.45
CA GLU A 113 0.72 -2.51 9.85
C GLU A 113 -0.66 -2.98 9.37
N THR A 114 -0.76 -4.18 8.79
CA THR A 114 -2.07 -4.78 8.41
C THR A 114 -3.03 -4.85 9.60
N LEU A 115 -2.57 -5.32 10.77
CA LEU A 115 -3.39 -5.40 11.97
C LEU A 115 -3.70 -4.03 12.57
N ARG A 116 -2.76 -3.09 12.52
CA ARG A 116 -2.96 -1.73 13.04
C ARG A 116 -4.02 -0.95 12.25
N PHE A 117 -4.19 -1.23 10.97
CA PHE A 117 -5.22 -0.61 10.12
C PHE A 117 -6.55 -1.40 10.07
N LYS A 118 -6.61 -2.60 10.67
CA LYS A 118 -7.73 -3.56 10.56
C LYS A 118 -9.11 -2.94 10.76
N ASP A 119 -9.27 -2.13 11.81
CA ASP A 119 -10.58 -1.61 12.22
C ASP A 119 -10.88 -0.21 11.66
N VAL A 120 -9.87 0.48 11.13
CA VAL A 120 -9.99 1.84 10.57
C VAL A 120 -10.02 1.88 9.04
N ALA A 121 -9.56 0.82 8.36
CA ALA A 121 -9.55 0.74 6.91
C ALA A 121 -10.81 0.06 6.36
N ASP A 122 -11.35 0.58 5.26
CA ASP A 122 -12.37 -0.17 4.49
C ASP A 122 -11.72 -1.34 3.74
N TYR A 123 -10.55 -1.11 3.12
CA TYR A 123 -9.79 -2.10 2.38
C TYR A 123 -8.30 -1.99 2.69
N ILE A 124 -7.64 -3.14 2.82
CA ILE A 124 -6.18 -3.25 2.93
C ILE A 124 -5.66 -4.09 1.76
N VAL A 125 -4.76 -3.52 0.96
CA VAL A 125 -4.12 -4.17 -0.19
C VAL A 125 -2.66 -4.44 0.16
N ILE A 126 -2.22 -5.69 0.03
CA ILE A 126 -0.90 -6.14 0.51
C ILE A 126 -0.16 -6.84 -0.62
N HIS A 127 1.08 -6.44 -0.88
CA HIS A 127 1.97 -7.05 -1.88
C HIS A 127 2.92 -8.10 -1.26
N ASP A 128 3.48 -8.99 -2.09
CA ASP A 128 4.34 -10.14 -1.73
C ASP A 128 3.73 -11.15 -0.74
N THR A 129 2.44 -11.46 -0.89
CA THR A 129 1.69 -12.32 0.04
C THR A 129 1.93 -13.83 -0.14
N GLU A 130 2.76 -14.24 -1.10
CA GLU A 130 3.15 -15.64 -1.32
C GLU A 130 4.20 -16.14 -0.33
N ARG A 131 4.95 -15.23 0.30
CA ARG A 131 6.02 -15.60 1.22
C ARG A 131 5.43 -15.79 2.61
N PRO A 132 5.37 -17.00 3.20
CA PRO A 132 5.23 -17.11 4.64
C PRO A 132 6.41 -16.36 5.25
N SER A 133 6.18 -15.14 5.75
CA SER A 133 7.20 -14.44 6.49
C SER A 133 7.56 -15.36 7.65
N ARG A 134 8.79 -15.86 7.73
CA ARG A 134 9.21 -16.76 8.82
C ARG A 134 9.00 -16.14 10.21
N LYS A 135 8.73 -14.83 10.26
CA LYS A 135 8.50 -14.03 11.45
C LYS A 135 7.01 -13.88 11.83
N TYR A 136 6.06 -14.05 10.91
CA TYR A 136 4.62 -13.94 11.19
C TYR A 136 3.78 -14.88 10.33
N ASN A 137 2.88 -15.61 11.00
CA ASN A 137 1.89 -16.48 10.40
C ASN A 137 0.83 -15.65 9.65
N LEU A 138 1.07 -15.36 8.37
CA LEU A 138 0.07 -14.84 7.43
C LEU A 138 -1.33 -15.46 7.63
N PRO A 139 -1.47 -16.79 7.84
CA PRO A 139 -2.77 -17.39 8.14
C PRO A 139 -3.45 -16.83 9.39
N GLU A 140 -2.72 -16.57 10.48
CA GLU A 140 -3.29 -16.03 11.72
C GLU A 140 -3.75 -14.59 11.55
N VAL A 141 -2.96 -13.76 10.86
CA VAL A 141 -3.32 -12.36 10.57
C VAL A 141 -4.54 -12.31 9.66
N PHE A 142 -4.54 -13.09 8.59
CA PHE A 142 -5.64 -13.12 7.64
C PHE A 142 -6.93 -13.70 8.24
N ALA A 143 -6.84 -14.63 9.20
CA ALA A 143 -8.00 -15.15 9.93
C ALA A 143 -8.70 -14.08 10.79
N GLN A 144 -8.06 -12.95 11.06
CA GLN A 144 -8.68 -11.84 11.78
C GLN A 144 -9.61 -10.97 10.93
N PHE A 145 -9.60 -11.15 9.61
CA PHE A 145 -10.39 -10.36 8.69
C PHE A 145 -11.63 -11.13 8.24
N LYS A 146 -12.77 -10.44 8.23
CA LYS A 146 -14.05 -11.02 7.80
C LYS A 146 -14.06 -11.37 6.31
N TYR A 147 -13.44 -10.54 5.48
CA TYR A 147 -13.40 -10.70 4.03
C TYR A 147 -11.96 -10.69 3.51
N ARG A 148 -11.68 -11.57 2.56
CA ARG A 148 -10.36 -11.73 1.95
C ARG A 148 -10.48 -12.19 0.51
N TYR A 149 -9.63 -11.66 -0.34
CA TYR A 149 -9.41 -12.15 -1.70
C TYR A 149 -7.91 -12.19 -1.98
N ASP A 150 -7.41 -13.31 -2.49
CA ASP A 150 -6.02 -13.45 -2.91
C ASP A 150 -5.93 -13.51 -4.43
N TRP A 151 -5.26 -12.54 -5.04
CA TRP A 151 -4.96 -12.58 -6.47
C TRP A 151 -3.61 -13.26 -6.71
N LYS A 152 -3.66 -14.45 -7.32
CA LYS A 152 -2.51 -15.36 -7.49
C LYS A 152 -2.08 -15.56 -8.95
N GLU A 153 -2.68 -14.82 -9.88
CA GLU A 153 -2.43 -14.95 -11.33
C GLU A 153 -1.06 -14.44 -11.76
N CYS A 154 -0.53 -13.42 -11.07
CA CYS A 154 0.83 -12.93 -11.25
C CYS A 154 1.59 -13.01 -9.93
N ARG A 155 2.86 -13.41 -9.98
CA ARG A 155 3.76 -13.39 -8.82
C ARG A 155 4.65 -12.14 -8.88
N PRO A 156 4.87 -11.43 -7.76
CA PRO A 156 4.37 -11.68 -6.40
C PRO A 156 2.85 -11.59 -6.24
N TRP A 157 2.29 -12.30 -5.27
CA TRP A 157 0.85 -12.34 -5.02
C TRP A 157 0.38 -11.10 -4.28
N THR A 158 -0.85 -10.69 -4.55
CA THR A 158 -1.48 -9.56 -3.87
C THR A 158 -2.77 -10.01 -3.18
N SER A 159 -2.90 -9.72 -1.89
CA SER A 159 -4.13 -9.98 -1.14
C SER A 159 -4.87 -8.68 -0.83
N VAL A 160 -6.19 -8.75 -0.80
CA VAL A 160 -7.08 -7.68 -0.37
C VAL A 160 -7.89 -8.17 0.83
N LEU A 161 -7.88 -7.41 1.92
CA LEU A 161 -8.57 -7.72 3.17
C LEU A 161 -9.59 -6.62 3.51
N SER A 162 -10.66 -6.99 4.21
CA SER A 162 -11.63 -6.02 4.75
C SER A 162 -12.38 -6.58 5.96
N GLN A 163 -12.74 -5.69 6.89
CA GLN A 163 -13.72 -5.98 7.94
C GLN A 163 -15.16 -5.65 7.56
N ARG A 164 -15.33 -4.76 6.57
CA ARG A 164 -16.59 -4.05 6.31
C ARG A 164 -17.26 -4.51 5.02
N PHE A 165 -16.48 -4.81 3.99
CA PHE A 165 -16.98 -5.04 2.65
C PHE A 165 -16.57 -6.41 2.11
N ASP A 166 -17.52 -7.09 1.49
CA ASP A 166 -17.27 -8.33 0.78
C ASP A 166 -16.47 -8.06 -0.51
N VAL A 167 -15.16 -8.28 -0.41
CA VAL A 167 -14.20 -7.97 -1.47
C VAL A 167 -14.37 -8.84 -2.71
N GLU A 168 -14.99 -10.02 -2.60
CA GLU A 168 -15.16 -10.90 -3.75
C GLU A 168 -16.20 -10.37 -4.75
N LYS A 169 -17.15 -9.54 -4.30
CA LYS A 169 -18.25 -9.02 -5.14
C LYS A 169 -17.80 -8.14 -6.31
N PHE A 170 -16.60 -7.60 -6.26
CA PHE A 170 -16.06 -6.72 -7.31
C PHE A 170 -14.65 -7.08 -7.77
N LEU A 171 -14.01 -8.08 -7.15
CA LEU A 171 -12.65 -8.52 -7.50
C LEU A 171 -12.61 -9.82 -8.31
N LYS A 172 -13.64 -10.67 -8.18
CA LYS A 172 -13.90 -11.80 -9.08
C LYS A 172 -14.50 -11.30 -10.40
#